data_AF-A0A931W625-F1
#
_entry.id   AF-A0A931W625-F1
#
_cell.length_a   1.000
_cell.length_b   1.000
_cell.length_c   1.000
_cell.angle_alpha   90.00
_cell.angle_beta   90.00
_cell.angle_gamma   90.00
#
_symmetry.space_group_name_H-M   'P 1'
#
loop_
_entity.id
_entity.type
_entity.pdbx_description
1 polymer ?
#
loop_
_entity_poly.entity_id
_entity_poly.type
_entity_poly.pdbx_seq_one_letter_code
_entity_poly.pdbx_strand_id
1 'polypeptide(L)'
;MEVPSSDSNQIHTSNLNLDLGQLAIDAALRGDWLEAETLNKKIIKEDPNNTASLNRLARALFELGKYQQAKKIYQKVLEIDPYNPIAAKNLKRTLTFKKNEPKFSGDGQLQKNSLNETLLVPSLFLEEAGITKVVSLVKLAEPQKISKLYAGSPVILISKNRCISITDSEGNYLGVLPDDISHHLLRLIKGGNKYSAIIKSVKPNSLSLLIRENFRAKKFRNQPSFIDSSHAITYSSDNITLNYDEGSEEIVEQEVEEV
;
A
#
# COMPACT_ATOMS: atom_id res chain seq x y z
N MET A 1 31.23 55.56 -14.80
CA MET A 1 29.90 55.18 -14.32
C MET A 1 29.85 53.66 -14.36
N GLU A 2 30.20 53.04 -13.25
CA GLU A 2 30.13 51.58 -13.11
C GLU A 2 28.72 51.22 -12.64
N VAL A 3 28.09 50.30 -13.36
CA VAL A 3 26.76 49.76 -13.08
C VAL A 3 26.88 48.84 -11.86
N PRO A 4 26.18 49.09 -10.73
CA PRO A 4 26.28 48.20 -9.59
C PRO A 4 25.39 46.96 -9.80
N SER A 5 26.06 45.84 -10.09
CA SER A 5 25.81 44.47 -9.63
C SER A 5 24.37 43.96 -9.52
N SER A 6 23.96 43.12 -10.48
CA SER A 6 22.77 42.27 -10.47
C SER A 6 22.79 41.10 -9.47
N ASP A 7 23.95 40.79 -8.90
CA ASP A 7 24.16 39.53 -8.17
C ASP A 7 23.69 39.58 -6.70
N SER A 8 23.63 40.76 -6.08
CA SER A 8 23.19 40.93 -4.69
C SER A 8 21.69 40.66 -4.49
N ASN A 9 20.85 40.92 -5.51
CA ASN A 9 19.42 40.64 -5.46
C ASN A 9 19.08 39.15 -5.71
N GLN A 10 19.89 38.42 -6.48
CA GLN A 10 19.66 36.98 -6.69
C GLN A 10 19.98 36.14 -5.47
N ILE A 11 21.03 36.49 -4.72
CA ILE A 11 21.43 35.76 -3.49
C ILE A 11 20.40 35.97 -2.36
N HIS A 12 19.83 37.17 -2.25
CA HIS A 12 18.82 37.44 -1.23
C HIS A 12 17.48 36.75 -1.54
N THR A 13 17.06 36.74 -2.80
CA THR A 13 15.82 36.06 -3.25
C THR A 13 15.95 34.54 -3.22
N SER A 14 17.11 33.97 -3.51
CA SER A 14 17.34 32.51 -3.38
C SER A 14 17.26 32.04 -1.92
N ASN A 15 17.78 32.81 -0.97
CA ASN A 15 17.72 32.48 0.45
C ASN A 15 16.29 32.60 1.01
N LEU A 16 15.53 33.61 0.58
CA LEU A 16 14.11 33.76 0.97
C LEU A 16 13.23 32.63 0.39
N ASN A 17 13.49 32.20 -0.85
CA ASN A 17 12.79 31.07 -1.47
C ASN A 17 13.13 29.74 -0.81
N LEU A 18 14.36 29.57 -0.32
CA LEU A 18 14.77 28.39 0.42
C LEU A 18 14.01 28.29 1.75
N ASP A 19 13.86 29.41 2.47
CA ASP A 19 13.15 29.51 3.74
C ASP A 19 11.63 29.27 3.57
N LEU A 20 11.01 29.94 2.59
CA LEU A 20 9.60 29.71 2.24
C LEU A 20 9.36 28.27 1.75
N GLY A 21 10.33 27.68 1.05
CA GLY A 21 10.28 26.30 0.60
C GLY A 21 10.24 25.32 1.78
N GLN A 22 11.05 25.54 2.81
CA GLN A 22 11.05 24.73 4.03
C GLN A 22 9.73 24.87 4.79
N LEU A 23 9.23 26.09 4.99
CA LEU A 23 7.94 26.33 5.63
C LEU A 23 6.79 25.64 4.88
N ALA A 24 6.82 25.63 3.55
CA ALA A 24 5.82 24.95 2.74
C ALA A 24 5.87 23.42 2.89
N ILE A 25 7.07 22.86 3.05
CA ILE A 25 7.26 21.43 3.33
C ILE A 25 6.74 21.10 4.72
N ASP A 26 7.08 21.90 5.74
CA ASP A 26 6.64 21.68 7.11
C ASP A 26 5.12 21.76 7.25
N ALA A 27 4.48 22.74 6.61
CA ALA A 27 3.02 22.84 6.54
C ALA A 27 2.40 21.57 5.93
N ALA A 28 2.97 21.06 4.84
CA ALA A 28 2.54 19.81 4.22
C ALA A 28 2.75 18.58 5.13
N LEU A 29 3.85 18.52 5.88
CA LEU A 29 4.11 17.45 6.85
C LEU A 29 3.12 17.48 8.02
N ARG A 30 2.67 18.67 8.44
CA ARG A 30 1.60 18.85 9.43
C ARG A 30 0.20 18.57 8.89
N GLY A 31 0.06 18.38 7.58
CA GLY A 31 -1.23 18.21 6.92
C GLY A 31 -2.02 19.52 6.72
N ASP A 32 -1.41 20.68 6.97
CA ASP A 32 -2.02 21.98 6.68
C ASP A 32 -1.85 22.33 5.20
N TRP A 33 -2.75 21.78 4.38
CA TRP A 33 -2.70 21.93 2.93
C TRP A 33 -3.09 23.33 2.46
N LEU A 34 -3.87 24.09 3.25
CA LEU A 34 -4.22 25.47 2.93
C LEU A 34 -2.99 26.37 3.07
N GLU A 35 -2.26 26.25 4.18
CA GLU A 35 -1.01 26.96 4.39
C GLU A 35 0.02 26.58 3.30
N ALA A 36 0.19 25.28 3.04
CA ALA A 36 1.07 24.81 1.98
C ALA A 36 0.71 25.36 0.58
N GLU A 37 -0.58 25.48 0.24
CA GLU A 37 -1.03 26.10 -1.01
C GLU A 37 -0.57 27.57 -1.08
N THR A 38 -0.76 28.34 0.00
CA THR A 38 -0.41 29.76 0.03
C THR A 38 1.09 30.00 -0.07
N LEU A 39 1.89 29.22 0.65
CA LEU A 39 3.35 29.36 0.66
C LEU A 39 3.93 28.99 -0.71
N ASN A 40 3.50 27.88 -1.32
CA ASN A 40 3.97 27.52 -2.66
C ASN A 40 3.53 28.54 -3.73
N LYS A 41 2.34 29.14 -3.61
CA LYS A 41 1.93 30.24 -4.50
C LYS A 41 2.81 31.48 -4.37
N LYS A 42 3.30 31.81 -3.17
CA LYS A 42 4.26 32.91 -2.99
C LYS A 42 5.57 32.61 -3.72
N ILE A 43 6.09 31.38 -3.58
CA ILE A 43 7.33 30.98 -4.29
C ILE A 43 7.14 31.03 -5.81
N ILE A 44 5.99 30.59 -6.32
CA ILE A 44 5.69 30.58 -7.76
C ILE A 44 5.50 32.01 -8.33
N LYS A 45 5.13 32.99 -7.51
CA LYS A 45 5.07 34.39 -7.96
C LYS A 45 6.46 34.93 -8.28
N GLU A 46 7.45 34.57 -7.48
CA GLU A 46 8.85 34.99 -7.67
C GLU A 46 9.54 34.14 -8.74
N ASP A 47 9.29 32.82 -8.75
CA ASP A 47 9.82 31.89 -9.75
C ASP A 47 8.69 31.03 -10.36
N PRO A 48 8.09 31.48 -11.48
CA PRO A 48 6.97 30.79 -12.13
C PRO A 48 7.29 29.41 -12.70
N ASN A 49 8.58 29.09 -12.85
CA ASN A 49 9.08 27.86 -13.46
C ASN A 49 9.71 26.92 -12.43
N ASN A 50 9.59 27.23 -11.14
CA ASN A 50 10.05 26.36 -10.06
C ASN A 50 9.28 25.03 -10.03
N THR A 51 9.83 24.00 -10.65
CA THR A 51 9.17 22.68 -10.77
C THR A 51 8.92 22.03 -9.42
N ALA A 52 9.79 22.26 -8.42
CA ALA A 52 9.61 21.75 -7.06
C ALA A 52 8.39 22.39 -6.37
N SER A 53 8.27 23.72 -6.41
CA SER A 53 7.14 24.44 -5.82
C SER A 53 5.83 24.21 -6.58
N LEU A 54 5.87 24.09 -7.91
CA LEU A 54 4.72 23.68 -8.72
C LEU A 54 4.24 22.27 -8.35
N ASN A 55 5.16 21.32 -8.16
CA ASN A 55 4.82 19.97 -7.69
C ASN A 55 4.20 19.97 -6.29
N ARG A 56 4.76 20.74 -5.34
CA ARG A 56 4.21 20.89 -3.99
C ARG A 56 2.83 21.57 -4.01
N LEU A 57 2.64 22.60 -4.82
CA LEU A 57 1.35 23.26 -5.01
C LEU A 57 0.31 22.28 -5.56
N ALA A 58 0.65 21.53 -6.62
CA ALA A 58 -0.24 20.55 -7.20
C ALA A 58 -0.61 19.45 -6.19
N ARG A 59 0.32 19.08 -5.30
CA ARG A 59 0.04 18.15 -4.21
C ARG A 59 -0.92 18.74 -3.19
N ALA A 60 -0.69 19.97 -2.72
CA ALA A 60 -1.60 20.64 -1.79
C ALA A 60 -3.02 20.78 -2.38
N LEU A 61 -3.14 21.19 -3.65
CA LEU A 61 -4.43 21.26 -4.35
C LEU A 61 -5.12 19.89 -4.46
N PHE A 62 -4.37 18.82 -4.66
CA PHE A 62 -4.91 17.47 -4.70
C PHE A 62 -5.51 17.07 -3.35
N GLU A 63 -4.79 17.28 -2.25
CA GLU A 63 -5.24 16.92 -0.90
C GLU A 63 -6.42 17.80 -0.44
N LEU A 64 -6.54 19.03 -0.97
CA LEU A 64 -7.71 19.91 -0.81
C LEU A 64 -8.91 19.53 -1.69
N GLY A 65 -8.83 18.44 -2.47
CA GLY A 65 -9.90 18.01 -3.37
C GLY A 65 -10.04 18.84 -4.66
N LYS A 66 -9.16 19.80 -4.91
CA LYS A 66 -9.15 20.66 -6.11
C LYS A 66 -8.48 19.96 -7.30
N TYR A 67 -8.97 18.77 -7.67
CA TYR A 67 -8.31 17.87 -8.63
C TYR A 67 -8.10 18.45 -10.03
N GLN A 68 -9.05 19.24 -10.55
CA GLN A 68 -8.90 19.87 -11.87
C GLN A 68 -7.77 20.90 -11.87
N GLN A 69 -7.58 21.64 -10.77
CA GLN A 69 -6.49 22.60 -10.64
C GLN A 69 -5.15 21.88 -10.47
N ALA A 70 -5.10 20.86 -9.61
CA ALA A 70 -3.91 20.01 -9.45
C ALA A 70 -3.43 19.41 -10.77
N LYS A 71 -4.36 18.90 -11.59
CA LYS A 71 -4.07 18.37 -12.93
C LYS A 71 -3.39 19.41 -13.81
N LYS A 72 -3.93 20.62 -13.91
CA LYS A 72 -3.36 21.70 -14.73
C LYS A 72 -1.93 22.03 -14.30
N ILE A 73 -1.68 22.09 -12.98
CA ILE A 73 -0.34 22.37 -12.48
C ILE A 73 0.62 21.22 -12.77
N TYR A 74 0.22 19.96 -12.59
CA TYR A 74 1.08 18.82 -12.97
C TYR A 74 1.38 18.77 -14.48
N GLN A 75 0.41 19.15 -15.33
CA GLN A 75 0.66 19.29 -16.77
C GLN A 75 1.67 20.39 -17.07
N LYS A 76 1.54 21.56 -16.42
CA LYS A 76 2.53 22.65 -16.52
C LYS A 76 3.94 22.19 -16.09
N VAL A 77 4.06 21.39 -15.03
CA VAL A 77 5.36 20.83 -14.62
C VAL A 77 5.96 19.95 -15.73
N LEU A 78 5.14 19.12 -16.38
CA LEU A 78 5.60 18.25 -17.48
C LEU A 78 5.86 19.01 -18.79
N GLU A 79 5.27 20.18 -18.98
CA GLU A 79 5.63 21.08 -20.09
C GLU A 79 7.02 21.70 -19.87
N ILE A 80 7.40 22.00 -18.62
CA ILE A 80 8.70 22.56 -18.25
C ILE A 80 9.78 21.47 -18.18
N ASP A 81 9.45 20.35 -17.53
CA ASP A 81 10.31 19.19 -17.31
C ASP A 81 9.55 17.91 -17.69
N PRO A 82 9.65 17.49 -18.97
CA PRO A 82 8.95 16.32 -19.50
C PRO A 82 9.30 15.00 -18.79
N TYR A 83 10.46 14.93 -18.14
CA TYR A 83 10.96 13.72 -17.49
C TYR A 83 10.71 13.70 -15.98
N ASN A 84 9.95 14.66 -15.45
CA ASN A 84 9.69 14.76 -14.02
C ASN A 84 8.88 13.54 -13.50
N PRO A 85 9.51 12.62 -12.73
CA PRO A 85 8.83 11.38 -12.33
C PRO A 85 7.72 11.65 -11.31
N ILE A 86 7.88 12.69 -10.50
CA ILE A 86 6.91 13.09 -9.46
C ILE A 86 5.63 13.60 -10.12
N ALA A 87 5.76 14.52 -11.09
CA ALA A 87 4.61 15.07 -11.80
C ALA A 87 3.90 14.00 -12.63
N ALA A 88 4.63 13.15 -13.36
CA ALA A 88 4.02 12.07 -14.16
C ALA A 88 3.23 11.08 -13.29
N LYS A 89 3.83 10.62 -12.18
CA LYS A 89 3.18 9.71 -11.22
C LYS A 89 1.93 10.33 -10.60
N ASN A 90 2.03 11.59 -10.15
CA ASN A 90 0.92 12.27 -9.49
C ASN A 90 -0.18 12.71 -10.47
N LEU A 91 0.15 13.03 -11.72
CA LEU A 91 -0.83 13.30 -12.78
C LEU A 91 -1.65 12.04 -13.07
N LYS A 92 -1.00 10.88 -13.24
CA LYS A 92 -1.67 9.59 -13.42
C LYS A 92 -2.61 9.30 -12.24
N ARG A 93 -2.15 9.53 -11.00
CA ARG A 93 -2.97 9.43 -9.79
C ARG A 93 -4.18 10.36 -9.87
N THR A 94 -3.99 11.64 -10.21
CA THR A 94 -5.08 12.62 -10.31
C THR A 94 -6.13 12.25 -11.36
N LEU A 95 -5.71 11.66 -12.49
CA LEU A 95 -6.60 11.20 -13.55
C LEU A 95 -7.45 9.98 -13.15
N THR A 96 -6.94 9.07 -12.30
CA THR A 96 -7.73 7.94 -11.81
C THR A 96 -8.86 8.41 -10.88
N PHE A 97 -8.64 9.45 -10.07
CA PHE A 97 -9.70 10.01 -9.21
C PHE A 97 -10.82 10.68 -10.01
N LYS A 98 -10.52 11.31 -11.15
CA LYS A 98 -11.56 11.91 -12.04
C LYS A 98 -12.52 10.87 -12.64
N LYS A 99 -12.09 9.60 -12.80
CA LYS A 99 -12.99 8.53 -13.27
C LYS A 99 -14.08 8.15 -12.25
N ASN A 100 -13.93 8.58 -10.99
CA ASN A 100 -14.84 8.27 -9.89
C ASN A 100 -15.53 9.53 -9.32
N GLU A 101 -15.77 10.59 -10.10
CA GLU A 101 -16.44 11.79 -9.56
C GLU A 101 -17.83 11.45 -8.96
N PRO A 102 -18.06 11.68 -7.65
CA PRO A 102 -19.38 12.08 -7.21
C PRO A 102 -19.59 13.53 -7.65
N LYS A 103 -20.71 13.81 -8.30
CA LYS A 103 -21.12 15.17 -8.67
C LYS A 103 -21.20 16.02 -7.38
N PHE A 104 -20.38 17.07 -7.28
CA PHE A 104 -20.53 18.07 -6.23
C PHE A 104 -21.43 19.21 -6.72
N SER A 105 -22.53 19.43 -5.99
CA SER A 105 -23.40 20.60 -6.08
C SER A 105 -22.66 21.83 -5.53
N GLY A 106 -22.97 23.00 -6.07
CA GLY A 106 -22.18 24.24 -6.01
C GLY A 106 -21.95 24.93 -4.66
N ASP A 107 -22.19 24.30 -3.52
CA ASP A 107 -22.01 24.95 -2.22
C ASP A 107 -20.96 24.18 -1.42
N GLY A 108 -19.87 24.86 -1.06
CA GLY A 108 -18.64 24.37 -0.44
C GLY A 108 -18.78 23.71 0.94
N GLN A 109 -19.77 22.86 1.14
CA GLN A 109 -19.79 21.88 2.20
C GLN A 109 -19.27 20.56 1.64
N LEU A 110 -18.21 20.05 2.27
CA LEU A 110 -17.78 18.67 2.14
C LEU A 110 -19.00 17.78 2.39
N GLN A 111 -19.59 17.23 1.33
CA GLN A 111 -20.33 16.00 1.46
C GLN A 111 -19.33 15.00 2.02
N LYS A 112 -19.42 14.76 3.33
CA LYS A 112 -19.04 13.50 3.96
C LYS A 112 -19.82 12.41 3.25
N ASN A 113 -19.40 12.07 2.04
CA ASN A 113 -19.80 10.82 1.43
C ASN A 113 -19.24 9.77 2.36
N SER A 114 -20.16 8.97 2.89
CA SER A 114 -19.97 7.83 3.77
C SER A 114 -19.09 6.74 3.14
N LEU A 115 -17.88 7.09 2.72
CA LEU A 115 -16.77 6.17 2.82
C LEU A 115 -16.63 6.00 4.33
N ASN A 116 -17.02 4.83 4.81
CA ASN A 116 -16.56 4.34 6.09
C ASN A 116 -15.04 4.46 6.08
N GLU A 117 -14.52 5.60 6.53
CA GLU A 117 -13.18 5.77 7.04
C GLU A 117 -13.12 4.88 8.28
N THR A 118 -13.09 3.57 8.04
CA THR A 118 -12.38 2.67 8.93
C THR A 118 -10.96 3.18 8.83
N LEU A 119 -10.62 4.11 9.73
CA LEU A 119 -9.31 4.72 9.86
C LEU A 119 -8.30 3.59 9.66
N LEU A 120 -7.57 3.60 8.54
CA LEU A 120 -6.68 2.49 8.19
C LEU A 120 -5.50 2.57 9.15
N VAL A 121 -5.65 1.97 10.32
CA VAL A 121 -4.59 1.92 11.32
C VAL A 121 -3.54 0.94 10.82
N PRO A 122 -2.25 1.28 10.79
CA PRO A 122 -1.20 0.36 10.37
C PRO A 122 -1.23 -0.99 11.13
N SER A 123 -1.70 -0.97 12.38
CA SER A 123 -1.89 -2.17 13.22
C SER A 123 -2.92 -3.18 12.68
N LEU A 124 -3.77 -2.75 11.74
CA LEU A 124 -4.76 -3.60 11.10
C LEU A 124 -4.12 -4.60 10.12
N PHE A 125 -2.95 -4.27 9.57
CA PHE A 125 -2.24 -5.11 8.59
C PHE A 125 -1.11 -5.94 9.19
N LEU A 126 -0.86 -5.82 10.49
CA LEU A 126 0.21 -6.56 11.17
C LEU A 126 -0.13 -8.05 11.25
N GLU A 127 0.86 -8.88 10.89
CA GLU A 127 0.81 -10.32 11.05
C GLU A 127 1.37 -10.69 12.42
N GLU A 128 0.49 -11.15 13.30
CA GLU A 128 0.80 -11.71 14.60
C GLU A 128 0.69 -13.24 14.55
N ALA A 129 1.78 -13.91 14.91
CA ALA A 129 1.84 -15.37 15.00
C ALA A 129 0.76 -15.89 15.96
N GLY A 130 0.01 -16.91 15.55
CA GLY A 130 -1.04 -17.49 16.39
C GLY A 130 -2.40 -16.78 16.36
N ILE A 131 -2.44 -15.51 15.94
CA ILE A 131 -3.62 -14.63 16.06
C ILE A 131 -4.15 -14.19 14.69
N THR A 132 -3.26 -13.95 13.74
CA THR A 132 -3.63 -13.55 12.39
C THR A 132 -3.09 -14.51 11.34
N LYS A 133 -3.75 -14.59 10.19
CA LYS A 133 -3.25 -15.34 9.03
C LYS A 133 -3.70 -14.72 7.73
N VAL A 134 -2.80 -14.70 6.77
CA VAL A 134 -3.12 -14.33 5.39
C VAL A 134 -3.61 -15.54 4.63
N VAL A 135 -4.76 -15.42 3.99
CA VAL A 135 -5.41 -16.50 3.24
C VAL A 135 -5.86 -15.99 1.88
N SER A 136 -5.48 -16.70 0.83
CA SER A 136 -5.96 -16.44 -0.53
C SER A 136 -7.29 -17.16 -0.76
N LEU A 137 -8.27 -16.46 -1.32
CA LEU A 137 -9.58 -17.01 -1.60
C LEU A 137 -9.57 -17.92 -2.83
N VAL A 138 -10.48 -18.89 -2.80
CA VAL A 138 -10.79 -19.81 -3.90
C VAL A 138 -12.20 -19.51 -4.42
N LYS A 139 -12.51 -19.90 -5.66
CA LYS A 139 -13.83 -19.66 -6.30
C LYS A 139 -14.22 -18.18 -6.24
N LEU A 140 -13.32 -17.35 -6.76
CA LEU A 140 -13.42 -15.89 -6.78
C LEU A 140 -14.66 -15.41 -7.54
N ALA A 141 -15.17 -14.24 -7.15
CA ALA A 141 -16.20 -13.53 -7.89
C ALA A 141 -15.68 -13.00 -9.24
N GLU A 142 -16.59 -12.44 -10.04
CA GLU A 142 -16.25 -11.83 -11.32
C GLU A 142 -15.19 -10.72 -11.16
N PRO A 143 -14.22 -10.60 -12.08
CA PRO A 143 -13.14 -9.60 -11.98
C PRO A 143 -13.65 -8.16 -11.85
N GLN A 144 -14.81 -7.85 -12.43
CA GLN A 144 -15.46 -6.53 -12.35
C GLN A 144 -15.87 -6.16 -10.92
N LYS A 145 -16.26 -7.14 -10.09
CA LYS A 145 -16.61 -6.95 -8.69
C LYS A 145 -15.35 -6.80 -7.86
N ILE A 146 -14.35 -7.62 -8.12
CA ILE A 146 -13.05 -7.60 -7.42
C ILE A 146 -12.31 -6.28 -7.67
N SER A 147 -12.35 -5.74 -8.89
CA SER A 147 -11.68 -4.48 -9.23
C SER A 147 -12.23 -3.25 -8.51
N LYS A 148 -13.44 -3.34 -7.94
CA LYS A 148 -14.04 -2.25 -7.15
C LYS A 148 -13.55 -2.25 -5.70
N LEU A 149 -12.96 -3.35 -5.24
CA LEU A 149 -12.49 -3.51 -3.86
C LEU A 149 -11.15 -2.83 -3.66
N TYR A 150 -10.90 -2.39 -2.44
CA TYR A 150 -9.64 -1.79 -2.02
C TYR A 150 -9.00 -2.60 -0.89
N ALA A 151 -7.67 -2.52 -0.78
CA ALA A 151 -7.00 -3.09 0.38
C ALA A 151 -7.44 -2.33 1.64
N GLY A 152 -7.72 -3.07 2.72
CA GLY A 152 -8.23 -2.56 3.97
C GLY A 152 -9.76 -2.56 4.09
N SER A 153 -10.52 -2.87 3.02
CA SER A 153 -11.98 -3.02 3.15
C SER A 153 -12.30 -4.15 4.15
N PRO A 154 -13.23 -3.94 5.09
CA PRO A 154 -13.71 -5.00 5.97
C PRO A 154 -14.54 -6.00 5.17
N VAL A 155 -14.46 -7.27 5.52
CA VAL A 155 -15.29 -8.33 4.90
C VAL A 155 -15.99 -9.16 5.96
N ILE A 156 -17.12 -9.74 5.58
CA ILE A 156 -17.96 -10.55 6.44
C ILE A 156 -17.72 -12.03 6.11
N LEU A 157 -17.47 -12.83 7.15
CA LEU A 157 -17.36 -14.28 7.04
C LEU A 157 -18.72 -14.92 7.29
N ILE A 158 -19.25 -15.61 6.28
CA ILE A 158 -20.50 -16.36 6.37
C ILE A 158 -20.17 -17.85 6.47
N SER A 159 -20.44 -18.45 7.62
CA SER A 159 -20.26 -19.89 7.85
C SER A 159 -21.41 -20.69 7.24
N LYS A 160 -21.07 -21.58 6.30
CA LYS A 160 -21.96 -22.64 5.79
C LYS A 160 -21.35 -24.00 6.16
N ASN A 161 -22.15 -25.06 6.27
CA ASN A 161 -21.81 -26.36 6.88
C ASN A 161 -20.32 -26.79 6.82
N ARG A 162 -19.68 -26.72 5.65
CA ARG A 162 -18.25 -27.07 5.46
C ARG A 162 -17.39 -25.98 4.80
N CYS A 163 -17.96 -24.82 4.48
CA CYS A 163 -17.27 -23.76 3.76
C CYS A 163 -17.54 -22.40 4.41
N ILE A 164 -16.53 -21.54 4.42
CA ILE A 164 -16.71 -20.14 4.82
C ILE A 164 -16.69 -19.28 3.56
N SER A 165 -17.84 -18.72 3.21
CA SER A 165 -17.96 -17.75 2.12
C SER A 165 -17.72 -16.34 2.62
N ILE A 166 -17.05 -15.53 1.81
CA ILE A 166 -16.71 -14.15 2.11
C ILE A 166 -17.61 -13.22 1.31
N THR A 167 -18.20 -12.24 1.99
CA THR A 167 -18.99 -11.19 1.37
C THR A 167 -18.48 -9.81 1.77
N ASP A 168 -18.76 -8.83 0.92
CA ASP A 168 -18.60 -7.41 1.28
C ASP A 168 -19.67 -6.99 2.31
N SER A 169 -19.50 -5.80 2.88
CA SER A 169 -20.47 -5.05 3.67
C SER A 169 -21.85 -4.91 2.99
N GLU A 170 -21.87 -4.83 1.66
CA GLU A 170 -23.09 -4.80 0.84
C GLU A 170 -23.70 -6.19 0.60
N GLY A 171 -23.09 -7.28 1.08
CA GLY A 171 -23.54 -8.65 0.86
C GLY A 171 -23.09 -9.26 -0.49
N ASN A 172 -22.29 -8.53 -1.27
CA ASN A 172 -21.73 -9.04 -2.52
C ASN A 172 -20.75 -10.19 -2.26
N TYR A 173 -20.93 -11.33 -2.95
CA TYR A 173 -20.02 -12.47 -2.85
C TYR A 173 -18.65 -12.14 -3.44
N LEU A 174 -17.58 -12.49 -2.71
CA LEU A 174 -16.18 -12.25 -3.11
C LEU A 174 -15.42 -13.55 -3.39
N GLY A 175 -15.69 -14.60 -2.63
CA GLY A 175 -14.99 -15.88 -2.72
C GLY A 175 -15.24 -16.78 -1.52
N VAL A 176 -14.54 -17.91 -1.47
CA VAL A 176 -14.60 -18.91 -0.39
C VAL A 176 -13.19 -19.16 0.16
N LEU A 177 -13.09 -19.39 1.47
CA LEU A 177 -11.83 -19.81 2.09
C LEU A 177 -11.47 -21.25 1.68
N PRO A 178 -10.18 -21.57 1.48
CA PRO A 178 -9.74 -22.95 1.23
C PRO A 178 -10.32 -23.94 2.25
N ASP A 179 -10.56 -25.19 1.81
CA ASP A 179 -11.30 -26.18 2.60
C ASP A 179 -10.62 -26.48 3.94
N ASP A 180 -9.29 -26.56 3.99
CA ASP A 180 -8.53 -26.82 5.22
C ASP A 180 -8.73 -25.72 6.26
N ILE A 181 -8.65 -24.45 5.82
CA ILE A 181 -8.85 -23.28 6.66
C ILE A 181 -10.31 -23.17 7.08
N SER A 182 -11.24 -23.38 6.14
CA SER A 182 -12.69 -23.39 6.41
C SER A 182 -13.05 -24.41 7.49
N HIS A 183 -12.58 -25.65 7.36
CA HIS A 183 -12.85 -26.72 8.31
C HIS A 183 -12.29 -26.40 9.70
N HIS A 184 -11.04 -25.89 9.75
CA HIS A 184 -10.41 -25.51 11.00
C HIS A 184 -11.16 -24.38 11.71
N LEU A 185 -11.44 -23.28 11.00
CA LEU A 185 -12.11 -22.11 11.55
C LEU A 185 -13.55 -22.43 11.97
N LEU A 186 -14.30 -23.24 11.20
CA LEU A 186 -15.66 -23.64 11.57
C LEU A 186 -15.71 -24.34 12.93
N ARG A 187 -14.74 -25.21 13.22
CA ARG A 187 -14.63 -25.90 14.53
C ARG A 187 -14.42 -24.89 15.67
N LEU A 188 -13.59 -23.88 15.44
CA LEU A 188 -13.26 -22.85 16.42
C LEU A 188 -14.41 -21.87 16.63
N ILE A 189 -15.06 -21.42 15.56
CA ILE A 189 -16.25 -20.57 15.59
C ILE A 189 -17.38 -21.26 16.37
N LYS A 190 -17.62 -22.55 16.12
CA LYS A 190 -18.61 -23.36 16.87
C LYS A 190 -18.31 -23.45 18.36
N GLY A 191 -17.03 -23.41 18.75
CA GLY A 191 -16.65 -23.40 20.16
C GLY A 191 -16.54 -21.99 20.78
N GLY A 192 -16.96 -20.95 20.07
CA GLY A 192 -17.12 -19.59 20.60
C GLY A 192 -16.02 -18.59 20.22
N ASN A 193 -15.06 -18.96 19.36
CA ASN A 193 -14.07 -18.00 18.86
C ASN A 193 -14.71 -17.01 17.89
N LYS A 194 -14.21 -15.77 17.88
CA LYS A 194 -14.68 -14.71 16.97
C LYS A 194 -13.54 -14.21 16.10
N TYR A 195 -13.85 -13.94 14.84
CA TYR A 195 -12.88 -13.51 13.84
C TYR A 195 -13.39 -12.26 13.12
N SER A 196 -12.47 -11.38 12.76
CA SER A 196 -12.68 -10.38 11.72
C SER A 196 -11.73 -10.63 10.57
N ALA A 197 -12.09 -10.14 9.39
CA ALA A 197 -11.21 -10.19 8.24
C ALA A 197 -11.26 -8.88 7.46
N ILE A 198 -10.15 -8.60 6.81
CA ILE A 198 -9.97 -7.46 5.92
C ILE A 198 -9.33 -7.93 4.63
N ILE A 199 -9.48 -7.13 3.58
CA ILE A 199 -8.76 -7.35 2.33
C ILE A 199 -7.31 -6.91 2.49
N LYS A 200 -6.35 -7.82 2.31
CA LYS A 200 -4.91 -7.51 2.31
C LYS A 200 -4.44 -7.06 0.94
N SER A 201 -4.82 -7.78 -0.11
CA SER A 201 -4.37 -7.51 -1.47
C SER A 201 -5.42 -7.91 -2.49
N VAL A 202 -5.61 -7.05 -3.49
CA VAL A 202 -6.51 -7.25 -4.62
C VAL A 202 -5.69 -7.34 -5.90
N LYS A 203 -5.77 -8.46 -6.61
CA LYS A 203 -5.27 -8.62 -7.98
C LYS A 203 -6.43 -9.13 -8.86
N PRO A 204 -6.35 -9.00 -10.21
CA PRO A 204 -7.43 -9.39 -11.11
C PRO A 204 -7.93 -10.84 -10.92
N ASN A 205 -7.01 -11.77 -10.64
CA ASN A 205 -7.30 -13.19 -10.46
C ASN A 205 -6.95 -13.73 -9.06
N SER A 206 -6.61 -12.88 -8.10
CA SER A 206 -6.29 -13.33 -6.74
C SER A 206 -6.71 -12.30 -5.71
N LEU A 207 -7.46 -12.74 -4.71
CA LEU A 207 -7.87 -11.92 -3.57
C LEU A 207 -7.33 -12.55 -2.29
N SER A 208 -6.51 -11.80 -1.56
CA SER A 208 -5.94 -12.25 -0.29
C SER A 208 -6.53 -11.46 0.87
N LEU A 209 -6.97 -12.17 1.89
CA LEU A 209 -7.52 -11.63 3.13
C LEU A 209 -6.52 -11.77 4.26
N LEU A 210 -6.56 -10.84 5.21
CA LEU A 210 -5.97 -11.01 6.52
C LEU A 210 -7.10 -11.30 7.50
N ILE A 211 -7.08 -12.48 8.12
CA ILE A 211 -8.05 -12.91 9.13
C ILE A 211 -7.39 -12.74 10.50
N ARG A 212 -8.09 -12.11 11.44
CA ARG A 212 -7.65 -11.90 12.82
C ARG A 212 -8.62 -12.56 13.79
N GLU A 213 -8.09 -13.29 14.77
CA GLU A 213 -8.84 -13.75 15.93
C GLU A 213 -9.04 -12.58 16.90
N ASN A 214 -10.28 -12.15 17.10
CA ASN A 214 -10.61 -11.08 18.04
C ASN A 214 -10.91 -11.61 19.44
N PHE A 215 -11.34 -12.87 19.53
CA PHE A 215 -11.72 -13.48 20.79
C PHE A 215 -11.47 -14.98 20.77
N ARG A 216 -10.81 -15.48 21.82
CA ARG A 216 -10.55 -16.89 22.07
C ARG A 216 -11.40 -17.39 23.23
N ALA A 217 -12.22 -18.41 22.97
CA ALA A 217 -13.01 -19.06 24.00
C ALA A 217 -12.12 -19.85 24.97
N LYS A 218 -12.57 -19.97 26.24
CA LYS A 218 -11.85 -20.73 27.29
C LYS A 218 -11.52 -22.16 26.87
N LYS A 219 -12.39 -22.78 26.07
CA LYS A 219 -12.22 -24.14 25.53
C LYS A 219 -10.95 -24.31 24.69
N PHE A 220 -10.49 -23.25 24.03
CA PHE A 220 -9.33 -23.27 23.14
C PHE A 220 -8.16 -22.43 23.65
N ARG A 221 -8.07 -22.14 24.96
CA ARG A 221 -7.04 -21.26 25.53
C ARG A 221 -5.62 -21.61 25.06
N ASN A 222 -5.32 -22.91 24.97
CA ASN A 222 -4.00 -23.43 24.60
C ASN A 222 -3.88 -23.80 23.11
N GLN A 223 -4.88 -23.50 22.28
CA GLN A 223 -4.88 -23.80 20.86
C GLN A 223 -4.99 -22.48 20.07
N PRO A 224 -3.90 -22.00 19.45
CA PRO A 224 -3.98 -20.86 18.56
C PRO A 224 -4.82 -21.20 17.32
N SER A 225 -5.49 -20.19 16.77
CA SER A 225 -6.30 -20.35 15.55
C SER A 225 -5.46 -20.56 14.29
N PHE A 226 -4.23 -20.05 14.31
CA PHE A 226 -3.36 -20.07 13.15
C PHE A 226 -1.99 -20.59 13.57
N ILE A 227 -1.56 -21.69 12.95
CA ILE A 227 -0.23 -22.23 13.13
C ILE A 227 0.60 -21.81 11.92
N ASP A 228 1.82 -21.33 12.16
CA ASP A 228 2.80 -21.05 11.11
C ASP A 228 3.30 -22.37 10.52
N SER A 229 2.79 -22.70 9.34
CA SER A 229 3.26 -23.86 8.58
C SER A 229 4.56 -23.60 7.83
N SER A 230 5.11 -22.38 7.91
CA SER A 230 6.33 -21.95 7.21
C SER A 230 7.62 -22.58 7.74
N HIS A 231 7.59 -23.26 8.89
CA HIS A 231 8.75 -23.92 9.49
C HIS A 231 8.56 -25.43 9.73
N ALA A 232 7.64 -26.07 9.02
CA ALA A 232 7.68 -27.53 8.92
C ALA A 232 8.83 -27.93 7.99
N ILE A 233 10.08 -27.85 8.50
CA ILE A 233 11.19 -28.63 7.94
C ILE A 233 10.82 -30.08 8.24
N THR A 234 10.05 -30.70 7.34
CA THR A 234 9.95 -32.14 7.30
C THR A 234 11.33 -32.64 6.92
N TYR A 235 12.09 -33.12 7.90
CA TYR A 235 13.16 -34.07 7.68
C TYR A 235 12.51 -35.38 7.19
N SER A 236 12.00 -35.37 5.96
CA SER A 236 11.75 -36.59 5.22
C SER A 236 13.12 -37.19 4.90
N SER A 237 13.25 -38.49 5.13
CA SER A 237 14.42 -39.31 4.75
C SER A 237 14.76 -39.25 3.25
N ASP A 238 13.89 -38.67 2.43
CA ASP A 238 14.01 -38.68 0.96
C ASP A 238 15.04 -37.69 0.41
N ASN A 239 15.64 -36.83 1.24
CA ASN A 239 16.67 -35.86 0.82
C ASN A 239 18.11 -36.27 1.16
N ILE A 240 18.37 -37.55 1.46
CA ILE A 240 19.75 -38.07 1.53
C ILE A 240 20.16 -38.48 0.10
N THR A 241 20.70 -37.54 -0.66
CA THR A 241 21.48 -37.89 -1.86
C THR A 241 22.80 -38.49 -1.37
N LEU A 242 22.88 -39.82 -1.34
CA LEU A 242 24.15 -40.52 -1.19
C LEU A 242 24.94 -40.29 -2.48
N ASN A 243 25.87 -39.34 -2.44
CA ASN A 243 26.91 -39.23 -3.46
C ASN A 243 27.86 -40.43 -3.29
N TYR A 244 27.53 -41.54 -3.95
CA TYR A 244 28.54 -42.45 -4.46
C TYR A 244 29.04 -41.85 -5.76
N ASP A 245 30.25 -41.30 -5.75
CA ASP A 245 31.00 -41.12 -6.99
C ASP A 245 32.33 -41.86 -6.82
N GLU A 246 32.42 -42.97 -7.55
CA GLU A 246 33.60 -43.79 -7.72
C GLU A 246 34.61 -43.05 -8.62
N GLY A 247 35.88 -43.12 -8.25
CA GLY A 247 36.96 -43.26 -9.22
C GLY A 247 37.47 -42.01 -9.94
N SER A 248 38.55 -41.44 -9.40
CA SER A 248 39.73 -41.17 -10.22
C SER A 248 40.96 -41.18 -9.33
N GLU A 249 41.69 -42.30 -9.41
CA GLU A 249 43.10 -42.37 -9.03
C GLU A 249 43.89 -41.49 -10.01
N GLU A 250 44.38 -40.34 -9.55
CA GLU A 250 45.54 -39.69 -10.18
C GLU A 250 46.77 -40.01 -9.34
N ILE A 251 47.55 -40.96 -9.87
CA ILE A 251 48.91 -41.26 -9.45
C ILE A 251 49.77 -40.05 -9.85
N VAL A 252 50.27 -39.32 -8.86
CA VAL A 252 51.31 -38.31 -9.07
C VAL A 252 52.66 -39.01 -8.95
N GLU A 253 53.24 -39.40 -10.09
CA GLU A 253 54.68 -39.61 -10.20
C GLU A 253 55.37 -38.24 -10.19
N GLN A 254 56.19 -37.98 -9.16
CA GLN A 254 57.26 -36.99 -9.27
C GLN A 254 58.58 -37.68 -8.91
N GLU A 255 59.45 -37.66 -9.92
CA GLU A 255 60.79 -38.22 -9.96
C GLU A 255 61.69 -37.68 -8.85
N VAL A 256 62.54 -38.58 -8.38
CA VAL A 256 63.70 -38.33 -7.52
C VAL A 256 64.84 -37.87 -8.42
N GLU A 257 65.44 -36.72 -8.14
CA GLU A 257 66.81 -36.42 -8.55
C GLU A 257 67.67 -36.09 -7.33
N GLU A 258 68.84 -36.73 -7.31
CA GLU A 258 69.83 -36.86 -6.25
C GLU A 258 70.52 -35.54 -5.85
N VAL A 259 70.85 -35.38 -4.56
CA VAL A 259 72.23 -35.21 -4.03
C VAL A 259 72.32 -35.78 -2.63
#